data_AF-A0AAI9UEK7-F1
#
_entry.id   AF-A0AAI9UEK7-F1
#
_cell.length_a   1.000
_cell.length_b   1.000
_cell.length_c   1.000
_cell.angle_alpha   90.00
_cell.angle_beta   90.00
_cell.angle_gamma   90.00
#
_symmetry.space_group_name_H-M   'P 1'
#
loop_
_entity.id
_entity.type
_entity.pdbx_description
1 polymer ?
#
loop_
_entity_poly.entity_id
_entity_poly.type
_entity_poly.pdbx_seq_one_letter_code
_entity_poly.pdbx_strand_id
1 'polypeptide(L)'
;MATPTTAIVLVDPYNEFLHHEGKIYPGFANTDLNYQLRQRGVTHLVMAGMIANTCLESTARDARELGFHVTLLSDATAGFSTEAKDAATNLIWPLIVENVTTVGDWVRESESKA
;
A
#
# COMPACT_ATOMS: atom_id res chain seq x y z
N MET A 1 -16.41 -3.60 20.01
CA MET A 1 -15.15 -3.55 19.21
C MET A 1 -15.21 -2.28 18.39
N ALA A 2 -14.21 -1.41 18.46
CA ALA A 2 -14.20 -0.18 17.65
C ALA A 2 -14.03 -0.53 16.18
N THR A 3 -14.74 0.17 15.29
CA THR A 3 -14.60 0.01 13.84
C THR A 3 -13.16 0.34 13.43
N PRO A 4 -12.47 -0.53 12.69
CA PRO A 4 -11.12 -0.23 12.23
C PRO A 4 -11.11 1.03 11.37
N THR A 5 -10.15 1.93 11.64
CA THR A 5 -9.97 3.14 10.83
C THR A 5 -9.02 2.82 9.68
N THR A 6 -9.49 3.04 8.45
CA THR A 6 -8.77 2.72 7.22
C THR A 6 -8.24 3.99 6.55
N ALA A 7 -7.01 3.96 6.07
CA ALA A 7 -6.47 4.99 5.19
C ALA A 7 -6.11 4.39 3.82
N ILE A 8 -6.28 5.20 2.77
CA ILE A 8 -5.78 4.88 1.43
C ILE A 8 -4.40 5.52 1.28
N VAL A 9 -3.40 4.75 0.86
CA VAL A 9 -2.03 5.22 0.63
C VAL A 9 -1.68 5.00 -0.84
N LEU A 10 -1.38 6.10 -1.55
CA LEU A 10 -0.94 6.07 -2.93
C LEU A 10 0.57 6.23 -2.97
N VAL A 11 1.25 5.27 -3.58
CA VAL A 11 2.70 5.25 -3.73
C VAL A 11 3.05 5.67 -5.15
N ASP A 12 3.74 6.80 -5.31
CA ASP A 12 4.18 7.32 -6.60
C ASP A 12 5.68 7.63 -6.55
N PRO A 13 6.53 6.88 -7.29
CA PRO A 13 7.97 7.11 -7.27
C PRO A 13 8.31 8.46 -7.86
N TYR A 14 7.60 8.92 -8.88
CA TYR A 14 7.97 10.13 -9.59
C TYR A 14 7.71 11.37 -8.74
N ASN A 15 6.62 11.39 -7.97
CA ASN A 15 6.36 12.47 -7.04
C ASN A 15 7.35 12.43 -5.84
N GLU A 16 7.78 11.23 -5.43
CA GLU A 16 8.85 11.08 -4.43
C GLU A 16 10.22 11.52 -4.99
N PHE A 17 10.57 11.24 -6.25
CA PHE A 17 11.84 11.66 -6.86
C PHE A 17 11.97 13.17 -7.11
N LEU A 18 10.85 13.87 -7.32
CA LEU A 18 10.83 15.31 -7.60
C LEU A 18 10.75 16.17 -6.34
N HIS A 19 10.44 15.60 -5.18
CA HIS A 19 10.47 16.32 -3.92
C HIS A 19 11.92 16.61 -3.52
N HIS A 20 12.20 17.81 -2.99
CA HIS A 20 13.56 18.21 -2.58
C HIS A 20 14.15 17.34 -1.45
N GLU A 21 13.28 16.67 -0.68
CA GLU A 21 13.64 15.64 0.31
C GLU A 21 13.35 14.21 -0.18
N GLY A 22 13.17 14.06 -1.49
CA GLY A 22 12.68 12.86 -2.16
C GLY A 22 13.47 11.61 -1.80
N LYS A 23 12.80 10.67 -1.13
CA LYS A 23 13.41 9.42 -0.68
C LYS A 23 13.14 8.31 -1.67
N ILE A 24 14.15 7.46 -1.79
CA ILE A 24 14.02 6.15 -2.38
C ILE A 24 13.60 5.22 -1.23
N TYR A 25 12.45 4.58 -1.42
CA TYR A 25 11.80 3.51 -0.66
C TYR A 25 12.58 2.79 0.44
N PRO A 26 11.89 2.35 1.52
CA PRO A 26 10.43 2.31 1.72
C PRO A 26 9.79 3.62 2.24
N GLY A 27 8.50 3.83 1.97
CA GLY A 27 7.78 5.09 2.26
C GLY A 27 7.60 5.43 3.76
N PHE A 28 7.84 4.47 4.66
CA PHE A 28 7.85 4.72 6.12
C PHE A 28 9.22 5.15 6.65
N ALA A 29 10.30 4.71 6.02
CA ALA A 29 11.65 4.97 6.53
C ALA A 29 11.99 6.45 6.43
N ASN A 30 12.33 7.04 7.57
CA ASN A 30 12.68 8.45 7.70
C ASN A 30 11.57 9.43 7.24
N THR A 31 10.30 9.05 7.26
CA THR A 31 9.16 9.97 7.04
C THR A 31 8.34 10.09 8.32
N ASP A 32 7.42 11.05 8.39
CA ASP A 32 6.45 11.16 9.50
C ASP A 32 5.17 10.34 9.24
N LEU A 33 5.11 9.55 8.16
CA LEU A 33 3.90 8.82 7.74
C LEU A 33 3.34 7.93 8.85
N ASN A 34 4.18 7.15 9.54
CA ASN A 34 3.73 6.31 10.66
C ASN A 34 3.10 7.17 11.76
N TYR A 35 3.76 8.26 12.15
CA TYR A 35 3.25 9.17 13.19
C TYR A 35 1.88 9.75 12.81
N GLN A 36 1.76 10.24 11.57
CA GLN A 36 0.53 10.82 11.02
C GLN A 36 -0.63 9.80 11.00
N LEU A 37 -0.37 8.56 10.58
CA LEU A 37 -1.37 7.49 10.57
C LEU A 37 -1.81 7.10 11.99
N ARG A 38 -0.87 6.98 12.92
CA ARG A 38 -1.14 6.63 14.33
C ARG A 38 -1.93 7.71 15.04
N GLN A 39 -1.61 8.99 14.82
CA GLN A 39 -2.34 10.11 15.39
C GLN A 39 -3.82 10.11 14.96
N ARG A 40 -4.11 9.60 13.75
CA ARG A 40 -5.47 9.44 13.22
C ARG A 40 -6.14 8.12 13.62
N GLY A 41 -5.49 7.30 14.45
CA GLY A 41 -6.02 6.01 14.89
C GLY A 41 -6.12 4.96 13.78
N VAL A 42 -5.40 5.14 12.66
CA VAL A 42 -5.43 4.22 11.53
C VAL A 42 -4.83 2.87 11.93
N THR A 43 -5.53 1.80 11.56
CA THR A 43 -5.08 0.42 11.78
C THR A 43 -5.04 -0.39 10.48
N HIS A 44 -5.75 0.04 9.44
CA HIS A 44 -5.81 -0.63 8.15
C HIS A 44 -5.33 0.30 7.03
N LEU A 45 -4.54 -0.23 6.11
CA LEU A 45 -4.03 0.48 4.94
C LEU A 45 -4.48 -0.23 3.68
N VAL A 46 -5.06 0.54 2.76
CA VAL A 46 -5.35 0.10 1.40
C VAL A 46 -4.38 0.83 0.49
N MET A 47 -3.52 0.09 -0.20
CA MET A 47 -2.41 0.69 -0.94
C MET A 47 -2.47 0.38 -2.44
N ALA A 48 -2.05 1.36 -3.22
CA ALA A 48 -2.03 1.32 -4.68
C ALA A 48 -0.89 2.21 -5.20
N GLY A 49 -0.62 2.14 -6.51
CA GLY A 49 0.38 2.98 -7.18
C GLY A 49 1.52 2.19 -7.82
N MET A 50 2.67 2.83 -8.00
CA MET A 50 3.83 2.33 -8.75
C MET A 50 5.07 2.45 -7.86
N ILE A 51 6.10 1.62 -7.99
CA ILE A 51 6.26 0.42 -8.81
C ILE A 51 5.83 -0.82 -8.01
N ALA A 52 4.98 -1.65 -8.60
CA ALA A 52 4.36 -2.82 -7.98
C ALA A 52 5.36 -3.73 -7.25
N ASN A 53 6.47 -4.07 -7.91
CA ASN A 53 7.49 -5.01 -7.46
C ASN A 53 8.66 -4.36 -6.70
N THR A 54 8.55 -3.08 -6.34
CA THR A 54 9.64 -2.35 -5.66
C THR A 54 9.04 -1.47 -4.58
N CYS A 55 8.70 -0.25 -4.95
CA CYS A 55 8.25 0.84 -4.12
C CYS A 55 7.05 0.49 -3.25
N LEU A 56 6.00 0.02 -3.92
CA LEU A 56 4.73 -0.33 -3.33
C LEU A 56 4.91 -1.56 -2.43
N GLU A 57 5.58 -2.59 -2.93
CA GLU A 57 5.85 -3.82 -2.17
C GLU A 57 6.68 -3.55 -0.92
N SER A 58 7.77 -2.79 -1.03
CA SER A 58 8.64 -2.45 0.10
C SER A 58 7.89 -1.67 1.17
N THR A 59 7.07 -0.69 0.76
CA THR A 59 6.26 0.10 1.68
C THR A 59 5.15 -0.76 2.34
N ALA A 60 4.60 -1.74 1.62
CA ALA A 60 3.61 -2.67 2.15
C ALA A 60 4.21 -3.62 3.20
N ARG A 61 5.44 -4.10 2.97
CA ARG A 61 6.19 -4.91 3.95
C ARG A 61 6.42 -4.13 5.24
N ASP A 62 6.93 -2.90 5.12
CA ASP A 62 7.13 -2.00 6.26
C ASP A 62 5.83 -1.74 7.02
N ALA A 63 4.74 -1.43 6.31
CA ALA A 63 3.42 -1.23 6.93
C ALA A 63 3.01 -2.43 7.79
N ARG A 64 3.16 -3.64 7.24
CA ARG A 64 2.82 -4.87 7.96
C ARG A 64 3.73 -5.12 9.15
N GLU A 65 5.04 -4.91 9.01
CA GLU A 65 6.00 -5.02 10.13
C GLU A 65 5.71 -4.02 11.24
N LEU A 66 5.22 -2.83 10.88
CA LEU A 66 4.75 -1.82 11.82
C LEU A 66 3.39 -2.18 12.44
N GLY A 67 2.73 -3.26 12.02
CA GLY A 67 1.47 -3.76 12.59
C GLY A 67 0.21 -3.15 12.00
N PHE A 68 0.28 -2.58 10.80
CA PHE A 68 -0.93 -2.25 10.03
C PHE A 68 -1.46 -3.49 9.32
N HIS A 69 -2.78 -3.59 9.18
CA HIS A 69 -3.40 -4.57 8.29
C HIS A 69 -3.39 -4.02 6.86
N VAL A 70 -2.79 -4.73 5.90
CA VAL A 70 -2.53 -4.21 4.57
C VAL A 70 -3.39 -4.90 3.51
N THR A 71 -3.99 -4.11 2.63
CA THR A 71 -4.67 -4.56 1.41
C THR A 71 -4.03 -3.91 0.21
N LEU A 72 -3.63 -4.70 -0.79
CA LEU A 72 -3.07 -4.20 -2.05
C LEU A 72 -4.06 -4.32 -3.20
N LEU A 73 -4.17 -3.26 -4.01
CA LEU A 73 -5.08 -3.19 -5.16
C LEU A 73 -4.34 -3.57 -6.45
N SER A 74 -4.64 -4.75 -6.99
CA SER A 74 -3.89 -5.39 -8.09
C SER A 74 -4.13 -4.78 -9.47
N ASP A 75 -5.25 -4.08 -9.65
CA ASP A 75 -5.65 -3.35 -10.86
C ASP A 75 -5.34 -1.85 -10.78
N ALA A 76 -4.93 -1.35 -9.61
CA ALA A 76 -4.50 0.03 -9.38
C ALA A 76 -2.98 0.14 -9.17
N THR A 77 -2.21 -0.71 -9.85
CA THR A 77 -0.74 -0.72 -9.76
C THR A 77 -0.09 -0.89 -11.12
N ALA A 78 1.15 -0.44 -11.23
CA ALA A 78 1.97 -0.62 -12.43
C ALA A 78 3.41 -0.97 -12.08
N GLY A 79 4.06 -1.75 -12.96
CA GLY A 79 5.49 -2.01 -12.97
C GLY A 79 6.13 -1.44 -14.23
N PHE A 80 7.47 -1.45 -14.33
CA PHE A 80 8.16 -1.08 -15.58
C PHE A 80 7.97 -2.09 -16.72
N SER A 81 7.50 -3.29 -16.40
CA SER A 81 7.13 -4.35 -17.33
C SER A 81 5.93 -5.09 -16.77
N THR A 82 5.06 -5.61 -17.62
CA THR A 82 3.91 -6.42 -17.22
C THR A 82 4.37 -7.66 -16.45
N GLU A 83 5.47 -8.29 -16.86
CA GLU A 83 6.04 -9.48 -16.23
C GLU A 83 6.42 -9.22 -14.77
N ALA A 84 7.16 -8.13 -14.51
CA ALA A 84 7.52 -7.73 -13.14
C ALA A 84 6.29 -7.38 -12.28
N LYS A 85 5.30 -6.68 -12.87
CA LYS A 85 4.05 -6.33 -12.18
C LYS A 85 3.29 -7.61 -11.80
N ASP A 86 3.06 -8.50 -12.76
CA ASP A 86 2.31 -9.73 -12.54
C ASP A 86 3.03 -10.70 -11.59
N ALA A 87 4.36 -10.78 -11.64
CA ALA A 87 5.13 -11.56 -10.68
C ALA A 87 4.92 -11.05 -9.24
N ALA A 88 4.97 -9.74 -9.03
CA ALA A 88 4.70 -9.16 -7.72
C ALA A 88 3.25 -9.40 -7.28
N THR A 89 2.26 -9.05 -8.11
CA THR A 89 0.85 -9.15 -7.72
C THR A 89 0.37 -10.59 -7.50
N ASN A 90 0.85 -11.55 -8.31
CA ASN A 90 0.29 -12.90 -8.32
C ASN A 90 1.08 -13.88 -7.46
N LEU A 91 2.39 -13.66 -7.29
CA LEU A 91 3.26 -14.61 -6.58
C LEU A 91 3.70 -14.08 -5.21
N ILE A 92 4.02 -12.79 -5.11
CA ILE A 92 4.67 -12.24 -3.92
C ILE A 92 3.67 -11.60 -2.96
N TRP A 93 2.81 -10.71 -3.46
CA TRP A 93 1.88 -9.96 -2.63
C TRP A 93 1.01 -10.85 -1.71
N PRO A 94 0.42 -11.98 -2.18
CA PRO A 94 -0.38 -12.85 -1.31
C PRO A 94 0.40 -13.48 -0.14
N LEU A 95 1.72 -13.48 -0.19
CA LEU A 95 2.58 -14.01 0.87
C LEU A 95 2.93 -12.96 1.94
N ILE A 96 2.80 -11.68 1.60
CA ILE A 96 3.39 -10.59 2.38
C ILE A 96 2.38 -9.64 2.99
N VAL A 97 1.12 -9.66 2.55
CA VAL A 97 0.03 -8.82 3.08
C VAL A 97 -1.21 -9.65 3.37
N GLU A 98 -2.15 -9.09 4.12
CA GLU A 98 -3.36 -9.80 4.54
C GLU A 98 -4.39 -9.96 3.40
N ASN A 99 -4.42 -9.05 2.43
CA ASN A 99 -5.34 -9.14 1.30
C ASN A 99 -4.78 -8.55 0.00
N VAL A 100 -5.12 -9.17 -1.12
CA VAL A 100 -4.89 -8.64 -2.48
C VAL A 100 -6.20 -8.74 -3.23
N THR A 101 -6.70 -7.61 -3.75
CA THR A 101 -8.00 -7.55 -4.41
C THR A 101 -8.01 -6.49 -5.52
N THR A 102 -9.12 -6.35 -6.23
CA THR A 102 -9.33 -5.27 -7.20
C THR A 102 -9.97 -4.05 -6.53
N VAL A 103 -9.85 -2.87 -7.14
CA VAL A 103 -10.57 -1.66 -6.70
C VAL A 103 -12.07 -1.93 -6.65
N GLY A 104 -12.61 -2.55 -7.71
CA GLY A 104 -14.04 -2.79 -7.84
C GLY A 104 -14.58 -3.70 -6.73
N ASP A 105 -13.86 -4.76 -6.39
CA ASP A 105 -14.26 -5.68 -5.33
C ASP A 105 -14.11 -5.03 -3.95
N TRP A 106 -13.01 -4.31 -3.71
CA TRP A 106 -12.80 -3.60 -2.45
C TRP A 106 -13.88 -2.55 -2.16
N VAL A 107 -14.31 -1.80 -3.17
CA VAL A 107 -15.41 -0.82 -3.03
C VAL A 107 -16.70 -1.52 -2.61
N ARG A 108 -17.09 -2.61 -3.29
CA ARG A 108 -18.31 -3.37 -2.96
C ARG A 108 -18.27 -3.93 -1.54
N GLU A 109 -17.12 -4.47 -1.13
CA GLU A 109 -16.91 -4.98 0.23
C GLU A 109 -16.99 -3.87 1.28
N SER A 110 -16.47 -2.68 0.96
CA SER A 110 -16.45 -1.54 1.87
C SER A 110 -17.85 -0.95 2.05
N GLU A 111 -18.63 -0.84 0.97
CA GLU A 111 -20.03 -0.40 1.01
C GLU A 111 -20.92 -1.39 1.78
N SER A 112 -20.64 -2.69 1.70
CA SER A 112 -21.40 -3.72 2.43
C SER A 112 -21.18 -3.70 3.95
N LYS A 113 -20.11 -3.03 4.41
CA LYS A 113 -19.72 -2.92 5.83
C LYS A 113 -20.07 -1.57 6.46
N ALA A 114 -20.52 -0.60 5.66
CA ALA A 114 -20.94 0.74 6.06
C ALA A 114 -22.41 0.77 6.50
#